data_AF-A0A940TKH3-F1
#
_entry.id   AF-A0A940TKH3-F1
#
_cell.length_a   1.000
_cell.length_b   1.000
_cell.length_c   1.000
_cell.angle_alpha   90.00
_cell.angle_beta   90.00
_cell.angle_gamma   90.00
#
_symmetry.space_group_name_H-M   'P 1'
#
loop_
_entity.id
_entity.type
_entity.pdbx_description
1 polymer ?
#
loop_
_entity_poly.entity_id
_entity_poly.type
_entity_poly.pdbx_seq_one_letter_code
_entity_poly.pdbx_strand_id
1 'polypeptide(L)'
;MGHAAGKILVGALLFTLIWGGMAMAQEKAKMGVIVVDIQGDFTKLKNGSLAVDGTDETYIKAVEESTKKLKEAGFPIFATQDWHPKNHASFFTNHKGKKAFDVIKLHGKDQVLWPPHCVQKTPGADILLDKKYFTAVVKKGMDSQFDSYSGFQDDGGKKTDMDKLLKKEPQSMPPQQGTKLL
;
A
#
# COMPACT_ATOMS: atom_id res chain seq x y z
N MET A 1 60.99 33.26 47.21
CA MET A 1 61.14 33.55 45.77
C MET A 1 60.79 32.30 44.99
N GLY A 2 59.97 32.39 43.94
CA GLY A 2 59.76 31.31 42.97
C GLY A 2 58.29 30.91 42.77
N HIS A 3 57.67 31.46 41.73
CA HIS A 3 56.40 31.05 41.13
C HIS A 3 56.42 29.58 40.64
N ALA A 4 55.25 28.93 40.63
CA ALA A 4 54.78 28.20 39.45
C ALA A 4 53.27 27.90 39.54
N ALA A 5 52.56 28.31 38.48
CA ALA A 5 51.15 28.11 38.25
C ALA A 5 50.84 26.71 37.68
N GLY A 6 49.66 26.19 38.05
CA GLY A 6 48.71 25.43 37.23
C GLY A 6 49.12 24.09 36.59
N LYS A 7 48.39 23.01 36.92
CA LYS A 7 47.95 21.95 35.97
C LYS A 7 46.56 21.43 36.40
N ILE A 8 45.50 21.88 35.73
CA ILE A 8 44.76 21.17 34.66
C ILE A 8 43.72 20.18 35.23
N LEU A 9 42.48 20.65 35.26
CA LEU A 9 41.26 19.86 35.39
C LEU A 9 40.96 19.21 34.03
N VAL A 10 41.54 18.04 33.75
CA VAL A 10 41.18 17.20 32.59
C VAL A 10 40.63 15.90 33.13
N GLY A 11 39.31 15.81 33.23
CA GLY A 11 38.67 14.58 33.71
C GLY A 11 37.17 14.47 33.45
N ALA A 12 36.45 15.59 33.29
CA ALA A 12 34.99 15.54 33.19
C ALA A 12 34.40 15.80 31.78
N LEU A 13 35.21 16.27 30.82
CA LEU A 13 34.67 16.69 29.50
C LEU A 13 34.62 15.59 28.43
N LEU A 14 35.27 14.43 28.64
CA LEU A 14 35.36 13.36 27.64
C LEU A 14 34.27 12.28 27.77
N PHE A 15 33.55 12.22 28.90
CA PHE A 15 32.52 11.20 29.13
C PHE A 15 31.11 11.59 28.67
N THR A 16 30.85 12.88 28.45
CA THR A 16 29.52 13.37 28.02
C THR A 16 29.36 13.47 26.50
N LEU A 17 30.46 13.49 25.74
CA LEU A 17 30.41 13.64 24.27
C LEU A 17 30.11 12.35 23.51
N ILE A 18 30.34 11.17 24.11
CA ILE A 18 30.12 9.90 23.41
C ILE A 18 28.64 9.46 23.47
N TRP A 19 27.91 9.84 24.53
CA TRP A 19 26.50 9.45 24.64
C TRP A 19 25.54 10.41 23.93
N GLY A 20 25.84 11.71 23.90
CA GLY A 20 25.01 12.70 23.23
C GLY A 20 25.03 12.60 21.70
N GLY A 21 26.12 12.12 21.11
CA GLY A 21 26.28 12.01 19.65
C GLY A 21 25.58 10.80 19.01
N MET A 22 25.24 9.76 19.78
CA MET A 22 24.52 8.58 19.26
C MET A 22 23.00 8.71 19.37
N ALA A 23 22.48 9.62 20.20
CA ALA A 23 21.05 9.82 20.41
C ALA A 23 20.48 10.99 19.58
N MET A 24 20.98 11.15 18.36
CA MET A 24 20.23 11.83 17.29
C MET A 24 20.09 10.85 16.12
N ALA A 25 19.69 9.61 16.44
CA ALA A 25 19.01 8.80 15.45
C ALA A 25 17.73 9.55 15.11
N GLN A 26 17.80 10.38 14.07
CA GLN A 26 16.62 10.91 13.41
C GLN A 26 15.72 9.71 13.16
N GLU A 27 14.63 9.58 13.92
CA GLU A 27 13.56 8.65 13.58
C GLU A 27 13.18 9.02 12.16
N LYS A 28 13.71 8.29 11.17
CA LYS A 28 13.19 8.37 9.83
C LYS A 28 11.75 7.91 9.98
N ALA A 29 10.81 8.83 9.84
CA ALA A 29 9.41 8.48 9.69
C ALA A 29 9.33 7.38 8.63
N LYS A 30 8.94 6.17 9.05
CA LYS A 30 8.86 5.01 8.16
C LYS A 30 7.67 5.23 7.24
N MET A 31 7.94 5.45 5.96
CA MET A 31 6.91 5.69 4.95
C MET A 31 6.70 4.43 4.12
N GLY A 32 5.45 4.00 3.99
CA GLY A 32 5.02 2.98 3.04
C GLY A 32 4.18 3.60 1.94
N VAL A 33 4.28 3.07 0.73
CA VAL A 33 3.48 3.49 -0.43
C VAL A 33 2.41 2.44 -0.68
N ILE A 34 1.18 2.85 -0.94
CA ILE A 34 0.09 1.95 -1.33
C ILE A 34 -0.34 2.28 -2.76
N VAL A 35 -0.23 1.31 -3.66
CA VAL A 35 -0.77 1.36 -5.02
C VAL A 35 -2.17 0.74 -4.99
N VAL A 36 -3.18 1.58 -5.14
CA VAL A 36 -4.58 1.17 -4.94
C VAL A 36 -5.18 0.69 -6.26
N ASP A 37 -5.61 -0.56 -6.29
CA ASP A 37 -6.57 -1.13 -7.25
C ASP A 37 -6.23 -0.86 -8.73
N ILE A 38 -4.96 -0.99 -9.12
CA ILE A 38 -4.55 -0.92 -10.54
C ILE A 38 -4.85 -2.27 -11.21
N GLN A 39 -6.14 -2.54 -11.42
CA GLN A 39 -6.67 -3.79 -11.93
C GLN A 39 -7.39 -3.61 -13.27
N GLY A 40 -7.45 -4.67 -14.07
CA GLY A 40 -8.06 -4.63 -15.41
C GLY A 40 -9.46 -4.02 -15.46
N ASP A 41 -10.35 -4.42 -14.54
CA ASP A 41 -11.75 -3.98 -14.52
C ASP A 41 -11.94 -2.49 -14.27
N PHE A 42 -10.96 -1.83 -13.66
CA PHE A 42 -10.99 -0.38 -13.43
C PHE A 42 -10.35 0.42 -14.57
N THR A 43 -9.89 -0.23 -15.64
CA THR A 43 -9.08 0.43 -16.67
C THR A 43 -9.74 0.45 -18.04
N LYS A 44 -9.64 1.59 -18.73
CA LYS A 44 -9.97 1.69 -20.16
C LYS A 44 -9.02 0.84 -21.00
N LEU A 45 -7.75 0.71 -20.58
CA LEU A 45 -6.74 -0.13 -21.24
C LEU A 45 -7.20 -1.59 -21.47
N LYS A 46 -7.98 -2.15 -20.53
CA LYS A 46 -8.47 -3.54 -20.61
C LYS A 46 -9.95 -3.64 -20.95
N ASN A 47 -10.58 -2.53 -21.35
CA ASN A 47 -12.03 -2.44 -21.52
C ASN A 47 -12.78 -2.96 -20.27
N GLY A 48 -12.32 -2.55 -19.09
CA GLY A 48 -12.80 -3.04 -17.81
C GLY A 48 -14.29 -2.80 -17.57
N SER A 49 -14.92 -3.69 -16.82
CA SER A 49 -16.36 -3.63 -16.51
C SER A 49 -16.77 -2.41 -15.69
N LEU A 50 -15.84 -1.82 -14.94
CA LEU A 50 -16.00 -0.57 -14.21
C LEU A 50 -14.87 0.42 -14.54
N ALA A 51 -14.52 0.51 -15.82
CA ALA A 51 -13.41 1.33 -16.28
C ALA A 51 -13.62 2.83 -15.96
N VAL A 52 -12.64 3.41 -15.26
CA VAL A 52 -12.64 4.84 -14.90
C VAL A 52 -12.07 5.66 -16.05
N ASP A 53 -12.65 6.82 -16.34
CA ASP A 53 -12.13 7.67 -17.42
C ASP A 53 -10.68 8.13 -17.14
N GLY A 54 -9.85 8.18 -18.19
CA GLY A 54 -8.43 8.53 -18.09
C GLY A 54 -7.49 7.38 -17.71
N THR A 55 -8.00 6.17 -17.43
CA THR A 55 -7.18 4.98 -17.10
C THR A 55 -6.71 4.21 -18.34
N ASP A 56 -6.19 4.93 -19.32
CA ASP A 56 -5.64 4.36 -20.55
C ASP A 56 -4.20 3.84 -20.36
N GLU A 57 -3.54 3.46 -21.45
CA GLU A 57 -2.16 2.98 -21.43
C GLU A 57 -1.18 4.00 -20.82
N THR A 58 -1.40 5.30 -21.07
CA THR A 58 -0.54 6.37 -20.57
C THR A 58 -0.61 6.46 -19.06
N TYR A 59 -1.83 6.38 -18.50
CA TYR A 59 -2.02 6.35 -17.05
C TYR A 59 -1.31 5.15 -16.42
N ILE A 60 -1.51 3.94 -16.96
CA ILE A 60 -0.89 2.73 -16.40
C ILE A 60 0.63 2.79 -16.42
N LYS A 61 1.23 3.30 -17.51
CA LYS A 61 2.68 3.53 -17.58
C LYS A 61 3.16 4.55 -16.54
N ALA A 62 2.43 5.65 -16.36
CA ALA A 62 2.79 6.66 -15.36
C ALA A 62 2.76 6.11 -13.93
N VAL A 63 1.78 5.26 -13.59
CA VAL A 63 1.73 4.58 -12.29
C VAL A 63 2.88 3.59 -12.13
N GLU A 64 3.20 2.81 -13.16
CA GLU A 64 4.33 1.88 -13.14
C GLU A 64 5.67 2.61 -12.95
N GLU A 65 5.91 3.68 -13.70
CA GLU A 65 7.13 4.50 -13.58
C GLU A 65 7.28 5.11 -12.18
N SER A 66 6.18 5.64 -11.63
CA SER A 66 6.18 6.20 -10.27
C SER A 66 6.45 5.13 -9.21
N THR A 67 5.83 3.96 -9.38
CA THR A 67 6.03 2.79 -8.51
C THR A 67 7.48 2.33 -8.54
N LYS A 68 8.09 2.26 -9.73
CA LYS A 68 9.51 1.91 -9.91
C LYS A 68 10.43 2.92 -9.21
N LYS A 69 10.23 4.22 -9.43
CA LYS A 69 11.03 5.28 -8.79
C LYS A 69 10.96 5.21 -7.26
N LEU A 70 9.79 4.97 -6.69
CA LEU A 70 9.61 4.83 -5.24
C LEU A 70 10.28 3.55 -4.71
N LYS A 71 10.18 2.44 -5.46
CA LYS A 71 10.89 1.21 -5.11
C LYS A 71 12.41 1.40 -5.10
N GLU A 72 12.95 2.05 -6.13
CA GLU A 72 14.39 2.37 -6.26
C GLU A 72 14.87 3.33 -5.17
N ALA A 73 14.02 4.25 -4.71
CA ALA A 73 14.28 5.12 -3.56
C ALA A 73 14.19 4.38 -2.19
N GLY A 74 13.91 3.08 -2.19
CA GLY A 74 13.92 2.24 -1.00
C GLY A 74 12.61 2.20 -0.22
N PHE A 75 11.51 2.74 -0.77
CA PHE A 75 10.20 2.66 -0.10
C PHE A 75 9.61 1.25 -0.25
N PRO A 76 9.06 0.65 0.83
CA PRO A 76 8.23 -0.53 0.71
C PRO A 76 6.91 -0.14 0.01
N ILE A 77 6.57 -0.90 -1.03
CA ILE A 77 5.37 -0.66 -1.82
C ILE A 77 4.37 -1.78 -1.52
N PHE A 78 3.14 -1.44 -1.18
CA PHE A 78 2.04 -2.37 -1.00
C PHE A 78 1.02 -2.13 -2.12
N ALA A 79 0.30 -3.14 -2.53
CA ALA A 79 -0.83 -2.97 -3.42
C ALA A 79 -2.12 -3.44 -2.77
N THR A 80 -3.25 -2.83 -3.12
CA THR A 80 -4.56 -3.41 -2.87
C THR A 80 -5.08 -4.10 -4.12
N GLN A 81 -5.99 -5.05 -3.90
CA GLN A 81 -6.67 -5.78 -4.96
C GLN A 81 -8.12 -6.01 -4.55
N ASP A 82 -9.08 -5.39 -5.23
CA ASP A 82 -10.48 -5.83 -5.12
C ASP A 82 -10.60 -7.26 -5.61
N TRP A 83 -11.30 -8.08 -4.82
CA TRP A 83 -11.31 -9.51 -5.00
C TRP A 83 -12.66 -10.12 -4.62
N HIS A 84 -13.70 -9.71 -5.35
CA HIS A 84 -15.09 -9.97 -4.99
C HIS A 84 -15.58 -11.35 -5.41
N PRO A 85 -16.30 -12.09 -4.54
CA PRO A 85 -17.02 -13.28 -4.98
C PRO A 85 -18.14 -12.90 -5.97
N LYS A 86 -18.58 -13.83 -6.82
CA LYS A 86 -19.62 -13.57 -7.84
C LYS A 86 -20.93 -13.05 -7.25
N ASN A 87 -21.26 -13.47 -6.03
CA ASN A 87 -22.47 -13.10 -5.31
C ASN A 87 -22.27 -11.90 -4.35
N HIS A 88 -21.26 -11.05 -4.58
CA HIS A 88 -20.98 -9.90 -3.72
C HIS A 88 -22.15 -8.89 -3.70
N ALA A 89 -22.46 -8.39 -2.51
CA ALA A 89 -23.61 -7.52 -2.25
C ALA A 89 -23.50 -6.15 -2.92
N SER A 90 -22.29 -5.71 -3.29
CA SER A 90 -22.14 -4.47 -4.05
C SER A 90 -22.54 -4.62 -5.52
N PHE A 91 -22.79 -5.81 -6.05
CA PHE A 91 -23.13 -5.97 -7.48
C PHE A 91 -24.63 -5.84 -7.72
N PHE A 92 -25.02 -4.97 -8.66
CA PHE A 92 -26.43 -4.77 -8.99
C PHE A 92 -27.12 -6.05 -9.49
N THR A 93 -26.38 -6.96 -10.13
CA THR A 93 -26.92 -8.23 -10.63
C THR A 93 -27.41 -9.16 -9.51
N ASN A 94 -26.97 -8.93 -8.27
CA ASN A 94 -27.41 -9.68 -7.10
C ASN A 94 -28.63 -9.04 -6.41
N HIS A 95 -29.19 -7.96 -6.98
CA HIS A 95 -30.37 -7.27 -6.46
C HIS A 95 -31.47 -7.18 -7.51
N LYS A 96 -32.59 -7.87 -7.28
CA LYS A 96 -33.70 -7.94 -8.24
C LYS A 96 -34.26 -6.54 -8.54
N GLY A 97 -34.32 -6.21 -9.83
CA GLY A 97 -34.91 -4.95 -10.32
C GLY A 97 -34.02 -3.71 -10.12
N LYS A 98 -32.77 -3.89 -9.68
CA LYS A 98 -31.79 -2.80 -9.54
C LYS A 98 -30.91 -2.68 -10.78
N LYS A 99 -30.29 -1.51 -10.92
CA LYS A 99 -29.35 -1.15 -11.98
C LYS A 99 -28.00 -0.78 -11.38
N ALA A 100 -26.96 -0.80 -12.22
CA ALA A 100 -25.70 -0.20 -11.86
C ALA A 100 -25.90 1.28 -11.46
N PHE A 101 -25.16 1.69 -10.44
CA PHE A 101 -25.15 3.00 -9.79
C PHE A 101 -26.40 3.34 -8.95
N ASP A 102 -27.37 2.42 -8.82
CA ASP A 102 -28.44 2.57 -7.83
C ASP A 102 -27.84 2.58 -6.41
N VAL A 103 -28.44 3.36 -5.51
CA VAL A 103 -28.11 3.33 -4.07
C VAL A 103 -29.18 2.55 -3.32
N ILE A 104 -28.75 1.63 -2.46
CA ILE A 104 -29.63 0.87 -1.54
C ILE A 104 -29.19 1.05 -0.10
N LYS A 105 -30.07 0.69 0.85
CA LYS A 105 -29.67 0.50 2.24
C LYS A 105 -29.22 -0.95 2.43
N LEU A 106 -27.95 -1.15 2.75
CA LEU A 106 -27.37 -2.43 3.11
C LEU A 106 -26.83 -2.34 4.55
N HIS A 107 -27.32 -3.20 5.44
CA HIS A 107 -26.98 -3.16 6.88
C HIS A 107 -27.14 -1.77 7.53
N GLY A 108 -28.15 -1.00 7.09
CA GLY A 108 -28.43 0.34 7.61
C GLY A 108 -27.55 1.47 7.04
N LYS A 109 -26.60 1.15 6.15
CA LYS A 109 -25.73 2.12 5.47
C LYS A 109 -26.10 2.25 3.99
N ASP A 110 -25.75 3.38 3.38
CA ASP A 110 -25.87 3.53 1.92
C ASP A 110 -24.81 2.68 1.22
N GLN A 111 -25.25 1.90 0.23
CA GLN A 111 -24.40 1.10 -0.65
C GLN A 111 -24.73 1.46 -2.10
N VAL A 112 -23.72 1.90 -2.84
CA VAL A 112 -23.80 2.02 -4.31
C VAL A 112 -23.71 0.62 -4.91
N LEU A 113 -24.61 0.29 -5.83
CA LEU A 113 -24.55 -0.95 -6.59
C LEU A 113 -23.70 -0.75 -7.85
N TRP A 114 -22.73 -1.62 -8.07
CA TRP A 114 -21.82 -1.56 -9.20
C TRP A 114 -22.13 -2.67 -10.22
N PRO A 115 -21.70 -2.54 -11.48
CA PRO A 115 -21.51 -3.69 -12.35
C PRO A 115 -20.63 -4.75 -11.68
N PRO A 116 -20.80 -6.06 -11.95
CA PRO A 116 -19.84 -7.06 -11.51
C PRO A 116 -18.44 -6.70 -12.02
N HIS A 117 -17.49 -6.56 -11.10
CA HIS A 117 -16.11 -6.15 -11.36
C HIS A 117 -15.17 -6.85 -10.38
N CYS A 118 -13.89 -6.95 -10.75
CA CYS A 118 -12.83 -7.54 -9.93
C CYS A 118 -13.21 -8.89 -9.31
N VAL A 119 -13.99 -9.68 -10.08
CA VAL A 119 -14.49 -10.97 -9.64
C VAL A 119 -13.31 -11.93 -9.46
N GLN A 120 -13.30 -12.69 -8.36
CA GLN A 120 -12.17 -13.57 -8.06
C GLN A 120 -11.81 -14.48 -9.23
N LYS A 121 -10.52 -14.52 -9.55
CA LYS A 121 -9.92 -15.37 -10.59
C LYS A 121 -10.38 -15.04 -12.02
N THR A 122 -10.84 -13.82 -12.27
CA THR A 122 -11.08 -13.32 -13.63
C THR A 122 -9.93 -12.41 -14.08
N PRO A 123 -9.71 -12.25 -15.40
CA PRO A 123 -8.70 -11.33 -15.92
C PRO A 123 -8.93 -9.87 -15.50
N GLY A 124 -10.19 -9.47 -15.33
CA GLY A 124 -10.54 -8.13 -14.86
C GLY A 124 -10.03 -7.84 -13.43
N ALA A 125 -9.88 -8.87 -12.60
CA ALA A 125 -9.36 -8.72 -11.26
C ALA A 125 -7.81 -8.72 -11.19
N ASP A 126 -7.10 -8.97 -12.29
CA ASP A 126 -5.64 -9.02 -12.28
C ASP A 126 -5.02 -7.62 -12.15
N ILE A 127 -3.97 -7.52 -11.32
CA ILE A 127 -3.15 -6.31 -11.20
C ILE A 127 -2.33 -6.13 -12.47
N LEU A 128 -2.30 -4.91 -13.01
CA LEU A 128 -1.63 -4.61 -14.28
C LEU A 128 -0.14 -4.25 -14.14
N LEU A 129 0.35 -4.07 -12.92
CA LEU A 129 1.76 -3.84 -12.63
C LEU A 129 2.48 -5.15 -12.28
N ASP A 130 3.77 -5.21 -12.59
CA ASP A 130 4.62 -6.35 -12.21
C ASP A 130 4.68 -6.51 -10.68
N LYS A 131 4.35 -7.71 -10.20
CA LYS A 131 4.30 -8.03 -8.77
C LYS A 131 5.65 -7.86 -8.08
N LYS A 132 6.78 -7.86 -8.82
CA LYS A 132 8.12 -7.64 -8.25
C LYS A 132 8.27 -6.28 -7.54
N TYR A 133 7.45 -5.29 -7.89
CA TYR A 133 7.51 -3.99 -7.23
C TYR A 133 6.95 -4.04 -5.81
N PHE A 134 5.99 -4.94 -5.55
CA PHE A 134 5.23 -4.96 -4.31
C PHE A 134 5.91 -5.83 -3.24
N THR A 135 6.02 -5.27 -2.04
CA THR A 135 6.30 -5.98 -0.79
C THR A 135 5.18 -6.97 -0.48
N ALA A 136 3.92 -6.57 -0.68
CA ALA A 136 2.75 -7.44 -0.54
C ALA A 136 1.56 -6.89 -1.33
N VAL A 137 0.62 -7.79 -1.64
CA VAL A 137 -0.69 -7.47 -2.22
C VAL A 137 -1.77 -7.83 -1.19
N VAL A 138 -2.62 -6.88 -0.84
CA VAL A 138 -3.71 -7.05 0.12
C VAL A 138 -5.03 -7.12 -0.64
N LYS A 139 -5.68 -8.28 -0.58
CA LYS A 139 -7.01 -8.47 -1.16
C LYS A 139 -8.09 -7.91 -0.24
N LYS A 140 -9.07 -7.20 -0.81
CA LYS A 140 -10.22 -6.62 -0.12
C LYS A 140 -11.54 -6.99 -0.83
N GLY A 141 -12.67 -6.74 -0.17
CA GLY A 141 -14.01 -7.02 -0.73
C GLY A 141 -14.33 -8.52 -0.88
N MET A 142 -13.67 -9.39 -0.10
CA MET A 142 -13.83 -10.85 -0.23
C MET A 142 -15.06 -11.42 0.48
N ASP A 143 -15.60 -10.70 1.46
CA ASP A 143 -16.85 -11.09 2.12
C ASP A 143 -18.02 -10.74 1.19
N SER A 144 -18.90 -11.69 0.91
CA SER A 144 -20.04 -11.45 0.02
C SER A 144 -21.03 -10.40 0.54
N GLN A 145 -21.04 -10.09 1.83
CA GLN A 145 -22.03 -9.19 2.44
C GLN A 145 -21.52 -7.75 2.62
N PHE A 146 -20.21 -7.55 2.67
CA PHE A 146 -19.61 -6.27 3.04
C PHE A 146 -18.63 -5.80 1.98
N ASP A 147 -18.90 -4.61 1.44
CA ASP A 147 -17.98 -3.93 0.56
C ASP A 147 -16.75 -3.42 1.32
N SER A 148 -15.68 -3.13 0.60
CA SER A 148 -14.41 -2.70 1.19
C SER A 148 -13.67 -1.76 0.26
N TYR A 149 -14.09 -0.50 0.20
CA TYR A 149 -13.33 0.54 -0.50
C TYR A 149 -11.94 0.73 0.13
N SER A 150 -11.86 0.73 1.46
CA SER A 150 -10.61 0.88 2.18
C SER A 150 -9.74 -0.37 2.06
N GLY A 151 -8.44 -0.15 1.84
CA GLY A 151 -7.43 -1.20 1.95
C GLY A 151 -7.19 -1.70 3.37
N PHE A 152 -7.80 -1.09 4.41
CA PHE A 152 -7.55 -1.38 5.83
C PHE A 152 -8.69 -2.12 6.54
N GLN A 153 -9.94 -1.87 6.15
CA GLN A 153 -11.11 -2.41 6.83
C GLN A 153 -12.33 -2.39 5.90
N ASP A 154 -13.18 -3.43 5.98
CA ASP A 154 -14.46 -3.49 5.25
C ASP A 154 -15.60 -2.75 6.00
N ASP A 155 -16.74 -2.58 5.33
CA ASP A 155 -17.89 -1.87 5.87
C ASP A 155 -18.58 -2.58 7.06
N GLY A 156 -18.26 -3.88 7.24
CA GLY A 156 -18.64 -4.70 8.39
C GLY A 156 -17.68 -4.57 9.58
N GLY A 157 -16.55 -3.88 9.42
CA GLY A 157 -15.55 -3.65 10.46
C GLY A 157 -14.44 -4.70 10.53
N LYS A 158 -14.37 -5.65 9.61
CA LYS A 158 -13.28 -6.63 9.54
C LYS A 158 -12.02 -5.97 8.98
N LYS A 159 -10.92 -6.07 9.72
CA LYS A 159 -9.62 -5.53 9.29
C LYS A 159 -9.00 -6.40 8.20
N THR A 160 -8.37 -5.77 7.23
CA THR A 160 -7.46 -6.43 6.29
C THR A 160 -6.07 -6.61 6.95
N ASP A 161 -5.13 -7.20 6.21
CA ASP A 161 -3.75 -7.31 6.68
C ASP A 161 -2.89 -6.05 6.44
N MET A 162 -3.42 -5.00 5.78
CA MET A 162 -2.64 -3.80 5.42
C MET A 162 -2.00 -3.13 6.64
N ASP A 163 -2.77 -2.95 7.72
CA ASP A 163 -2.25 -2.35 8.96
C ASP A 163 -1.09 -3.16 9.56
N LYS A 164 -1.23 -4.49 9.60
CA LYS A 164 -0.20 -5.39 10.11
C LYS A 164 1.06 -5.35 9.23
N LEU A 165 0.88 -5.31 7.92
CA LEU A 165 1.96 -5.29 6.94
C LEU A 165 2.76 -3.98 6.98
N LEU A 166 2.08 -2.83 7.11
CA LEU A 166 2.73 -1.52 7.25
C LEU A 166 3.50 -1.37 8.56
N LYS A 167 3.00 -1.97 9.65
CA LYS A 167 3.66 -1.97 10.96
C LYS A 167 4.82 -2.95 11.06
N LYS A 168 4.94 -3.89 10.13
CA LYS A 168 6.04 -4.85 10.12
C LYS A 168 7.31 -4.11 9.68
N GLU A 169 8.34 -4.15 10.53
CA GLU A 169 9.69 -3.71 10.18
C GLU A 169 10.08 -4.36 8.84
N PRO A 170 10.49 -3.60 7.81
CA PRO A 170 11.19 -4.21 6.70
C PRO A 170 12.46 -4.82 7.30
N GLN A 171 12.52 -6.16 7.39
CA GLN A 171 13.77 -6.84 7.69
C GLN A 171 14.83 -6.21 6.79
N SER A 172 15.93 -5.77 7.38
CA SER A 172 17.07 -5.19 6.69
C SER A 172 17.40 -6.04 5.47
N MET A 173 16.88 -5.64 4.31
CA MET A 173 17.21 -6.29 3.05
C MET A 173 18.69 -5.99 2.85
N PRO A 174 19.58 -7.01 2.89
CA PRO A 174 20.98 -6.74 2.61
C PRO A 174 21.05 -6.09 1.22
N PRO A 175 21.89 -5.05 1.04
CA PRO A 175 22.13 -4.51 -0.29
C PRO A 175 22.50 -5.67 -1.20
N GLN A 176 21.77 -5.82 -2.31
CA GLN A 176 22.14 -6.80 -3.32
C GLN A 176 23.56 -6.46 -3.75
N GLN A 177 24.51 -7.32 -3.35
CA GLN A 177 25.87 -7.23 -3.81
C GLN A 177 25.81 -7.35 -5.32
N GLY A 178 26.18 -6.26 -6.00
CA GLY A 178 26.31 -6.24 -7.45
C GLY A 178 27.18 -7.42 -7.87
N THR A 179 26.62 -8.27 -8.70
CA THR A 179 27.33 -9.37 -9.35
C THR A 179 28.54 -8.77 -10.04
N LYS A 180 29.74 -9.07 -9.52
CA LYS A 180 30.97 -8.85 -10.29
C LYS A 180 30.85 -9.71 -11.54
N LEU A 181 30.89 -9.05 -12.70
CA LEU A 181 31.21 -9.74 -13.94
C LEU A 181 32.55 -10.46 -13.77
N LEU A 182 32.56 -11.75 -14.10
CA LEU A 182 33.72 -12.47 -14.62
C LEU A 182 33.46 -12.76 -16.09
#